data_AF-A0A383AWI4-F1
#
_entry.id   AF-A0A383AWI4-F1
#
_cell.length_a   1.000
_cell.length_b   1.000
_cell.length_c   1.000
_cell.angle_alpha   90.00
_cell.angle_beta   90.00
_cell.angle_gamma   90.00
#
_symmetry.space_group_name_H-M   'P 1'
#
loop_
_entity.id
_entity.type
_entity.pdbx_description
1 polymer ?
#
loop_
_entity_poly.entity_id
_entity_poly.type
_entity_poly.pdbx_seq_one_letter_code
_entity_poly.pdbx_strand_id
1 'polypeptide(L)'
;MTQTSHLSRQDLDTLAVELDAIYDDVPSTCCANSGECCSLTPAEMDEGWATMFPLYKAEYARIADHVRRTFNAERAAQLLSITDERPERCPFLGDDNGCTIYAVRPLICRTYAVMNHDTIAEAAERHRGELPEQWVRQFVMRETGMVCPRVTVTQPEKLVRHANNLVTGAYERAMVRLSRRLELVSAQRKRLIRPLIRTRSWPLRWTWGGYNALCLTPVEWVTEKLQKYWRRSQLNDL
;
A
#
# COMPACT_ATOMS: atom_id res chain seq x y z
N MET A 1 18.76 -13.82 -13.84
CA MET A 1 19.41 -12.84 -12.95
C MET A 1 18.31 -12.02 -12.28
N THR A 2 18.09 -12.23 -10.98
CA THR A 2 17.10 -11.50 -10.19
C THR A 2 17.56 -10.05 -10.03
N GLN A 3 16.80 -9.07 -10.53
CA GLN A 3 17.17 -7.65 -10.43
C GLN A 3 17.15 -7.23 -8.94
N THR A 4 18.34 -6.92 -8.42
CA THR A 4 18.54 -6.26 -7.12
C THR A 4 17.93 -4.87 -7.15
N SER A 5 17.46 -4.39 -5.99
CA SER A 5 16.95 -3.02 -5.83
C SER A 5 17.96 -2.01 -6.39
N HIS A 6 17.48 -1.02 -7.17
CA HIS A 6 18.32 0.05 -7.69
C HIS A 6 18.64 1.14 -6.64
N LEU A 7 17.99 1.09 -5.48
CA LEU A 7 18.23 2.01 -4.37
C LEU A 7 19.45 1.55 -3.56
N SER A 8 20.28 2.50 -3.13
CA SER A 8 21.41 2.18 -2.26
C SER A 8 20.92 1.77 -0.86
N ARG A 9 21.78 1.11 -0.08
CA ARG A 9 21.46 0.77 1.31
C ARG A 9 21.12 2.01 2.14
N GLN A 10 21.91 3.08 1.98
CA GLN A 10 21.70 4.35 2.67
C GLN A 10 20.34 4.98 2.32
N ASP A 11 19.93 4.92 1.05
CA ASP A 11 18.61 5.40 0.62
C ASP A 11 17.49 4.61 1.29
N LEU A 12 17.63 3.28 1.37
CA LEU A 12 16.64 2.41 2.00
C LEU A 12 16.56 2.62 3.52
N ASP A 13 17.69 2.86 4.20
CA ASP A 13 17.72 3.17 5.62
C ASP A 13 17.06 4.52 5.92
N THR A 14 17.37 5.54 5.10
CA THR A 14 16.75 6.87 5.21
C THR A 14 15.24 6.78 4.98
N LEU A 15 14.84 6.05 3.93
CA LEU A 15 13.43 5.82 3.61
C LEU A 15 12.69 5.11 4.75
N ALA A 16 13.32 4.13 5.41
CA ALA A 16 12.72 3.43 6.54
C ALA A 16 12.40 4.39 7.69
N VAL A 17 13.34 5.25 8.07
CA VAL A 17 13.15 6.27 9.11
C VAL A 17 12.03 7.24 8.76
N GLU A 18 12.01 7.74 7.52
CA GLU A 18 10.97 8.68 7.09
C GLU A 18 9.57 8.05 7.02
N LEU A 19 9.49 6.78 6.63
CA LEU A 19 8.23 6.03 6.66
C LEU A 19 7.78 5.76 8.10
N ASP A 20 8.69 5.37 8.99
CA ASP A 20 8.36 5.13 10.40
C ASP A 20 7.82 6.39 11.07
N ALA A 21 8.38 7.57 10.78
CA ALA A 21 7.84 8.83 11.27
C ALA A 21 6.38 9.08 10.84
N ILE A 22 5.97 8.65 9.64
CA ILE A 22 4.57 8.73 9.20
C ILE A 22 3.71 7.70 9.94
N TYR A 23 4.24 6.49 10.12
CA TYR A 23 3.52 5.39 10.75
C TYR A 23 3.31 5.59 12.24
N ASP A 24 4.24 6.26 12.92
CA ASP A 24 4.15 6.57 14.35
C ASP A 24 2.99 7.54 14.68
N ASP A 25 2.54 8.31 13.69
CA ASP A 25 1.34 9.14 13.79
C ASP A 25 0.03 8.33 13.70
N VAL A 26 0.07 7.06 13.29
CA VAL A 26 -1.09 6.17 13.26
C VAL A 26 -1.27 5.52 14.64
N PRO A 27 -2.48 5.51 15.23
CA PRO A 27 -2.75 4.80 16.46
C PRO A 27 -2.37 3.32 16.35
N SER A 28 -1.65 2.81 17.36
CA SER A 28 -1.36 1.39 17.46
C SER A 28 -2.64 0.60 17.71
N THR A 29 -2.70 -0.60 17.14
CA THR A 29 -3.81 -1.54 17.29
C THR A 29 -3.31 -2.92 17.69
N CYS A 30 -4.15 -3.67 18.40
CA CYS A 30 -4.00 -5.09 18.65
C CYS A 30 -5.06 -5.83 17.82
N CYS A 31 -4.61 -6.77 16.99
CA CYS A 31 -5.48 -7.62 16.18
C CYS A 31 -5.54 -9.01 16.78
N ALA A 32 -6.72 -9.65 16.77
CA ALA A 32 -6.91 -11.04 17.16
C ALA A 32 -6.23 -12.07 16.22
N ASN A 33 -5.40 -11.62 15.27
CA ASN A 33 -4.73 -12.43 14.25
C ASN A 33 -5.72 -13.25 13.39
N SER A 34 -6.86 -12.66 13.02
CA SER A 34 -7.91 -13.35 12.26
C SER A 34 -7.58 -13.55 10.77
N GLY A 35 -6.67 -12.74 10.21
CA GLY A 35 -6.33 -12.78 8.78
C GLY A 35 -7.39 -12.19 7.84
N GLU A 36 -8.52 -11.69 8.37
CA GLU A 36 -9.64 -11.18 7.57
C GLU A 36 -9.27 -9.94 6.75
N CYS A 37 -8.45 -9.04 7.29
CA CYS A 37 -7.96 -7.87 6.55
C CYS A 37 -7.06 -8.23 5.34
N CYS A 38 -6.70 -9.50 5.21
CA CYS A 38 -5.82 -10.03 4.19
C CYS A 38 -6.54 -11.00 3.22
N SER A 39 -7.86 -11.16 3.32
CA SER A 39 -8.65 -11.99 2.40
C SER A 39 -9.92 -11.25 2.00
N LEU A 40 -10.15 -11.12 0.70
CA LEU A 40 -11.32 -10.47 0.14
C LEU A 40 -12.41 -11.49 -0.16
N THR A 41 -13.63 -11.16 0.22
CA THR A 41 -14.83 -11.87 -0.19
C THR A 41 -15.14 -11.62 -1.68
N PRO A 42 -15.94 -12.47 -2.33
CA PRO A 42 -16.42 -12.21 -3.69
C PRO A 42 -17.13 -10.86 -3.83
N ALA A 43 -17.90 -10.44 -2.82
CA ALA A 43 -18.58 -9.14 -2.83
C ALA A 43 -17.60 -7.96 -2.80
N GLU A 44 -16.59 -8.00 -1.93
CA GLU A 44 -15.53 -6.99 -1.89
C GLU A 44 -14.76 -6.95 -3.22
N MET A 45 -14.50 -8.12 -3.81
CA MET A 45 -13.92 -8.22 -5.15
C MET A 45 -14.82 -7.53 -6.19
N ASP A 46 -16.12 -7.78 -6.21
CA ASP A 46 -17.03 -7.14 -7.17
C ASP A 46 -17.13 -5.61 -6.97
N GLU A 47 -17.04 -5.15 -5.73
CA GLU A 47 -16.98 -3.72 -5.38
C GLU A 47 -15.63 -3.05 -5.69
N GLY A 48 -14.64 -3.83 -6.15
CA GLY A 48 -13.35 -3.31 -6.58
C GLY A 48 -12.30 -3.19 -5.47
N TRP A 49 -12.53 -3.78 -4.31
CA TRP A 49 -11.55 -3.81 -3.22
C TRP A 49 -10.30 -4.58 -3.62
N ALA A 50 -9.15 -4.16 -3.08
CA ALA A 50 -7.87 -4.75 -3.38
C ALA A 50 -6.99 -4.80 -2.12
N THR A 51 -6.36 -5.95 -1.88
CA THR A 51 -5.42 -6.09 -0.76
C THR A 51 -4.21 -5.19 -0.97
N MET A 52 -3.74 -4.57 0.11
CA MET A 52 -2.60 -3.64 0.10
C MET A 52 -2.77 -2.40 -0.82
N PHE A 53 -3.96 -2.09 -1.33
CA PHE A 53 -4.19 -0.92 -2.18
C PHE A 53 -4.83 0.24 -1.40
N PRO A 54 -4.34 1.49 -1.52
CA PRO A 54 -3.18 1.91 -2.31
C PRO A 54 -1.85 1.53 -1.65
N LEU A 55 -0.95 0.93 -2.44
CA LEU A 55 0.45 0.77 -2.07
C LEU A 55 1.24 1.91 -2.68
N TYR A 56 1.96 2.68 -1.87
CA TYR A 56 2.81 3.74 -2.38
C TYR A 56 4.17 3.19 -2.82
N LYS A 57 4.78 3.82 -3.82
CA LYS A 57 6.11 3.44 -4.33
C LYS A 57 7.19 3.39 -3.24
N ALA A 58 7.14 4.30 -2.26
CA ALA A 58 7.99 4.27 -1.07
C ALA A 58 7.82 2.98 -0.25
N GLU A 59 6.59 2.53 -0.06
CA GLU A 59 6.28 1.32 0.71
C GLU A 59 6.69 0.07 -0.06
N TYR A 60 6.45 0.06 -1.38
CA TYR A 60 6.89 -1.03 -2.23
C TYR A 60 8.40 -1.25 -2.11
N ALA A 61 9.21 -0.18 -2.16
CA ALA A 61 10.66 -0.28 -1.98
C ALA A 61 11.03 -0.91 -0.64
N ARG A 62 10.40 -0.45 0.45
CA ARG A 62 10.65 -0.97 1.80
C ARG A 62 10.24 -2.44 1.96
N ILE A 63 9.06 -2.80 1.45
CA ILE A 63 8.55 -4.18 1.51
C ILE A 63 9.43 -5.09 0.65
N ALA A 64 9.81 -4.67 -0.56
CA ALA A 64 10.68 -5.47 -1.43
C ALA A 64 12.10 -5.64 -0.85
N ASP A 65 12.65 -4.67 -0.13
CA ASP A 65 13.90 -4.85 0.64
C ASP A 65 13.72 -5.88 1.75
N HIS A 66 12.65 -5.74 2.56
CA HIS A 66 12.34 -6.68 3.63
C HIS A 66 12.15 -8.11 3.11
N VAL A 67 11.43 -8.28 1.99
CA VAL A 67 11.22 -9.59 1.37
C VAL A 67 12.55 -10.27 1.01
N ARG A 68 13.48 -9.52 0.42
CA ARG A 68 14.81 -10.06 0.03
C ARG A 68 15.68 -10.43 1.23
N ARG A 69 15.49 -9.77 2.37
CA ARG A 69 16.34 -9.93 3.57
C ARG A 69 15.83 -10.97 4.55
N THR A 70 14.52 -11.10 4.65
CA THR A 70 13.87 -11.88 5.71
C THR A 70 13.47 -13.27 5.25
N PHE A 71 13.06 -13.42 3.99
CA PHE A 71 12.61 -14.71 3.46
C PHE A 71 13.77 -15.45 2.79
N ASN A 72 13.67 -16.78 2.77
CA ASN A 72 14.58 -17.60 1.97
C ASN A 72 14.44 -17.26 0.47
N ALA A 73 15.43 -17.65 -0.33
CA ALA A 73 15.51 -17.28 -1.75
C ALA A 73 14.28 -17.73 -2.56
N GLU A 74 13.73 -18.91 -2.26
CA GLU A 74 12.56 -19.46 -2.94
C GLU A 74 11.31 -18.62 -2.67
N ARG A 75 10.99 -18.39 -1.39
CA ARG A 75 9.82 -17.60 -0.99
C ARG A 75 9.94 -16.14 -1.42
N ALA A 76 11.15 -15.56 -1.34
CA ALA A 76 11.39 -14.22 -1.85
C ALA A 76 11.14 -14.15 -3.37
N ALA A 77 11.65 -15.12 -4.14
CA ALA A 77 11.42 -15.18 -5.59
C ALA A 77 9.93 -15.32 -5.91
N GLN A 78 9.21 -16.19 -5.17
CA GLN A 78 7.78 -16.36 -5.33
C GLN A 78 7.04 -15.03 -5.12
N LEU A 79 7.22 -14.37 -3.96
CA LEU A 79 6.54 -13.12 -3.61
C LEU A 79 6.82 -11.99 -4.61
N LEU A 80 8.07 -11.88 -5.08
CA LEU A 80 8.52 -10.85 -6.01
C LEU A 80 8.12 -11.12 -7.47
N SER A 81 7.67 -12.34 -7.78
CA SER A 81 7.18 -12.73 -9.12
C SER A 81 5.67 -12.51 -9.32
N ILE A 82 4.94 -12.23 -8.24
CA ILE A 82 3.49 -12.01 -8.28
C ILE A 82 3.20 -10.76 -9.10
N THR A 83 2.38 -10.91 -10.14
CA THR A 83 1.92 -9.81 -11.01
C THR A 83 0.41 -9.66 -11.01
N ASP A 84 -0.31 -10.43 -10.18
CA ASP A 84 -1.73 -10.21 -9.99
C ASP A 84 -1.95 -8.90 -9.21
N GLU A 85 -2.72 -7.97 -9.78
CA GLU A 85 -3.01 -6.70 -9.14
C GLU A 85 -3.99 -6.83 -7.99
N ARG A 86 -4.88 -7.84 -8.06
CA ARG A 86 -5.99 -7.96 -7.12
C ARG A 86 -6.21 -9.41 -6.71
N PRO A 87 -5.22 -10.03 -6.06
CA PRO A 87 -5.38 -11.39 -5.55
C PRO A 87 -6.45 -11.39 -4.45
N GLU A 88 -7.33 -12.40 -4.47
CA GLU A 88 -8.36 -12.61 -3.44
C GLU A 88 -7.74 -12.73 -2.05
N ARG A 89 -6.58 -13.37 -1.94
CA ARG A 89 -5.81 -13.50 -0.70
C ARG A 89 -4.49 -12.75 -0.81
N CYS A 90 -4.19 -11.92 0.18
CA CYS A 90 -2.93 -11.20 0.30
C CYS A 90 -1.77 -12.20 0.27
N PRO A 91 -0.74 -11.99 -0.57
CA PRO A 91 0.35 -12.95 -0.71
C PRO A 91 1.24 -13.06 0.54
N PHE A 92 1.14 -12.10 1.46
CA PHE A 92 1.84 -12.08 2.73
C PHE A 92 1.02 -12.62 3.91
N LEU A 93 -0.17 -13.17 3.66
CA LEU A 93 -0.91 -13.89 4.69
C LEU A 93 -0.29 -15.29 4.87
N GLY A 94 0.28 -15.54 6.05
CA GLY A 94 0.84 -16.82 6.44
C GLY A 94 -0.24 -17.89 6.66
N ASP A 95 0.21 -19.12 6.84
CA ASP A 95 -0.66 -20.27 7.11
C ASP A 95 -1.28 -20.22 8.52
N ASP A 96 -0.69 -19.44 9.42
CA ASP A 96 -1.16 -19.16 10.77
C ASP A 96 -2.11 -17.95 10.85
N ASN A 97 -2.60 -17.47 9.71
CA ASN A 97 -3.36 -16.21 9.55
C ASN A 97 -2.60 -14.94 9.97
N GLY A 98 -1.28 -15.05 10.19
CA GLY A 98 -0.39 -13.95 10.51
C GLY A 98 0.09 -13.20 9.26
N CYS A 99 0.24 -11.89 9.37
CA CYS A 99 0.88 -11.10 8.31
C CYS A 99 2.40 -11.28 8.37
N THR A 100 2.99 -11.93 7.36
CA THR A 100 4.44 -12.24 7.35
C THR A 100 5.31 -11.00 7.15
N ILE A 101 4.72 -9.84 6.82
CA ILE A 101 5.42 -8.55 6.69
C ILE A 101 4.94 -7.54 7.73
N TYR A 102 4.35 -7.97 8.85
CA TYR A 102 3.68 -7.10 9.82
C TYR A 102 4.48 -5.85 10.20
N ALA A 103 5.80 -5.99 10.39
CA ALA A 103 6.69 -4.90 10.75
C ALA A 103 6.79 -3.79 9.67
N VAL A 104 6.69 -4.15 8.39
CA VAL A 104 6.80 -3.24 7.25
C VAL A 104 5.49 -3.09 6.48
N ARG A 105 4.36 -3.45 7.10
CA ARG A 105 3.03 -3.33 6.49
C ARG A 105 2.77 -1.90 5.98
N PRO A 106 2.07 -1.73 4.84
CA PRO A 106 1.81 -0.42 4.27
C PRO A 106 0.78 0.35 5.11
N LEU A 107 0.69 1.66 4.87
CA LEU A 107 -0.18 2.62 5.52
C LEU A 107 -1.62 2.14 5.50
N ILE A 108 -2.14 1.67 4.36
CA ILE A 108 -3.52 1.19 4.27
C ILE A 108 -3.80 0.05 5.27
N CYS A 109 -2.82 -0.83 5.50
CA CYS A 109 -2.93 -1.90 6.50
C CYS A 109 -2.73 -1.38 7.94
N ARG A 110 -2.05 -0.24 8.13
CA ARG A 110 -1.87 0.39 9.45
C ARG A 110 -3.10 1.16 9.88
N THR A 111 -3.81 1.77 8.94
CA THR A 111 -5.03 2.55 9.20
C THR A 111 -6.28 1.68 9.27
N TYR A 112 -6.21 0.43 8.79
CA TYR A 112 -7.33 -0.51 8.86
C TYR A 112 -7.81 -0.72 10.30
N ALA A 113 -9.11 -0.61 10.51
CA ALA A 113 -9.80 -0.80 11.78
C ALA A 113 -9.27 0.04 12.96
N VAL A 114 -8.61 1.16 12.67
CA VAL A 114 -8.21 2.13 13.70
C VAL A 114 -9.42 2.88 14.25
N MET A 115 -10.47 3.03 13.45
CA MET A 115 -11.71 3.70 13.85
C MET A 115 -12.89 2.74 13.78
N ASN A 116 -13.88 2.98 14.64
CA ASN A 116 -15.19 2.31 14.64
C ASN A 116 -16.29 3.30 14.23
N HIS A 117 -17.52 2.82 14.06
CA HIS A 117 -18.62 3.68 13.60
C HIS A 117 -18.83 4.93 14.47
N ASP A 118 -18.71 4.80 15.79
CA ASP A 118 -18.90 5.92 16.73
C ASP A 118 -17.81 6.98 16.55
N THR A 119 -16.55 6.57 16.56
CA THR A 119 -15.39 7.48 16.39
C THR A 119 -15.34 8.09 14.99
N ILE A 120 -15.82 7.39 13.95
CA ILE A 120 -15.99 7.95 12.60
C ILE A 120 -17.07 9.04 12.62
N ALA A 121 -18.22 8.79 13.24
CA ALA A 121 -19.31 9.76 13.32
C ALA A 121 -18.88 11.01 14.11
N GLU A 122 -18.22 10.84 15.25
CA GLU A 122 -17.67 11.94 16.05
C GLU A 122 -16.64 12.77 15.27
N ALA A 123 -15.75 12.10 14.53
CA ALA A 123 -14.78 12.78 13.68
C ALA A 123 -15.47 13.57 12.55
N ALA A 124 -16.48 13.00 11.91
CA ALA A 124 -17.22 13.68 10.85
C ALA A 124 -17.97 14.91 11.37
N GLU A 125 -18.57 14.81 12.56
CA GLU A 125 -19.22 15.94 13.23
C GLU A 125 -18.22 17.06 13.54
N ARG A 126 -17.07 16.72 14.12
CA ARG A 126 -16.04 17.70 14.49
C ARG A 126 -15.58 18.55 13.30
N HIS A 127 -15.50 17.97 12.10
CA HIS A 127 -15.04 18.67 10.89
C HIS A 127 -16.18 19.28 10.08
N ARG A 128 -17.43 19.15 10.52
CA ARG A 128 -18.59 19.69 9.82
C ARG A 128 -18.51 21.21 9.79
N GLY A 129 -18.53 21.79 8.60
CA GLY A 129 -18.44 23.24 8.39
C GLY A 129 -17.02 23.82 8.50
N GLU A 130 -16.04 23.05 9.01
CA GLU A 130 -14.63 23.45 9.03
C GLU A 130 -13.88 23.03 7.76
N LEU A 131 -14.22 21.85 7.21
CA LEU A 131 -13.60 21.29 6.01
C LEU A 131 -14.61 21.14 4.86
N PRO A 132 -14.15 21.03 3.60
CA PRO A 132 -15.03 20.76 2.47
C PRO A 132 -15.88 19.51 2.70
N GLU A 133 -17.20 19.61 2.49
CA GLU A 133 -18.15 18.51 2.74
C GLU A 133 -17.76 17.22 2.00
N GLN A 134 -17.26 17.36 0.77
CA GLN A 134 -16.80 16.22 -0.02
C GLN A 134 -15.66 15.45 0.67
N TRP A 135 -14.75 16.12 1.38
CA TRP A 135 -13.64 15.47 2.07
C TRP A 135 -14.15 14.66 3.26
N VAL A 136 -15.06 15.24 4.05
CA VAL A 136 -15.69 14.56 5.19
C VAL A 136 -16.50 13.35 4.69
N ARG A 137 -17.26 13.49 3.60
CA ARG A 137 -18.02 12.40 2.99
C ARG A 137 -17.13 11.26 2.50
N GLN A 138 -16.01 11.59 1.83
CA GLN A 138 -15.05 10.58 1.36
C GLN A 138 -14.37 9.85 2.53
N PHE A 139 -14.03 10.58 3.59
CA PHE A 139 -13.53 9.99 4.83
C PHE A 139 -14.53 9.00 5.43
N VAL A 140 -15.78 9.41 5.65
CA VAL A 140 -16.82 8.52 6.23
C VAL A 140 -17.01 7.28 5.37
N MET A 141 -17.14 7.45 4.05
CA MET A 141 -17.33 6.33 3.12
C MET A 141 -16.17 5.32 3.21
N ARG A 142 -14.92 5.80 3.21
CA ARG A 142 -13.74 4.93 3.27
C ARG A 142 -13.63 4.22 4.61
N GLU A 143 -13.69 4.95 5.72
CA GLU A 143 -13.44 4.39 7.05
C GLU A 143 -14.55 3.42 7.49
N THR A 144 -15.81 3.66 7.06
CA THR A 144 -16.94 2.76 7.37
C THR A 144 -16.71 1.35 6.81
N GLY A 145 -16.07 1.24 5.64
CA GLY A 145 -15.72 -0.05 5.03
C GLY A 145 -14.46 -0.71 5.64
N MET A 146 -13.74 -0.04 6.55
CA MET A 146 -12.51 -0.55 7.16
C MET A 146 -12.69 -0.89 8.65
N VAL A 147 -13.92 -1.01 9.14
CA VAL A 147 -14.20 -1.36 10.55
C VAL A 147 -14.00 -2.87 10.77
N CYS A 148 -13.31 -3.23 11.85
CA CYS A 148 -13.21 -4.62 12.29
C CYS A 148 -13.49 -4.71 13.80
N PRO A 149 -14.52 -5.46 14.25
CA PRO A 149 -14.87 -5.57 15.67
C PRO A 149 -13.83 -6.38 16.49
N ARG A 150 -12.87 -7.03 15.82
CA ARG A 150 -11.82 -7.85 16.44
C ARG A 150 -10.51 -7.09 16.63
N VAL A 151 -10.49 -5.81 16.32
CA VAL A 151 -9.32 -4.93 16.48
C VAL A 151 -9.57 -3.98 17.64
N THR A 152 -8.58 -3.83 18.51
CA THR A 152 -8.62 -2.88 19.63
C THR A 152 -7.53 -1.83 19.46
N VAL A 153 -7.90 -0.56 19.57
CA VAL A 153 -6.95 0.56 19.55
C VAL A 153 -6.25 0.64 20.91
N THR A 154 -4.92 0.64 20.90
CA THR A 154 -4.09 0.70 22.12
C THR A 154 -3.52 2.08 22.40
N GLN A 155 -3.72 3.03 21.48
CA GLN A 155 -3.30 4.44 21.60
C GLN A 155 -4.47 5.39 21.27
N PRO A 156 -5.57 5.35 22.06
CA PRO A 156 -6.76 6.13 21.78
C PRO A 156 -6.51 7.65 21.77
N GLU A 157 -5.49 8.13 22.49
CA GLU A 157 -5.09 9.54 22.51
C GLU A 157 -4.68 10.09 21.14
N LYS A 158 -4.28 9.22 20.19
CA LYS A 158 -3.93 9.60 18.82
C LYS A 158 -5.13 9.74 17.89
N LEU A 159 -6.32 9.26 18.27
CA LEU A 159 -7.48 9.14 17.37
C LEU A 159 -7.93 10.47 16.76
N VAL A 160 -7.94 11.55 17.52
CA VAL A 160 -8.36 12.88 17.01
C VAL A 160 -7.41 13.36 15.91
N ARG A 161 -6.09 13.28 16.15
CA ARG A 161 -5.09 13.66 15.16
C ARG A 161 -5.12 12.74 13.94
N HIS A 162 -5.31 11.43 14.17
CA HIS A 162 -5.45 10.45 13.12
C HIS A 162 -6.62 10.76 12.18
N ALA A 163 -7.81 11.01 12.74
CA ALA A 163 -8.99 11.38 11.97
C ALA A 163 -8.74 12.66 11.15
N ASN A 164 -8.15 13.70 11.75
CA ASN A 164 -7.78 14.92 11.03
C ASN A 164 -6.79 14.63 9.89
N ASN A 165 -5.77 13.80 10.13
CA ASN A 165 -4.80 13.42 9.09
C ASN A 165 -5.46 12.64 7.94
N LEU A 166 -6.48 11.83 8.21
CA LEU A 166 -7.24 11.10 7.20
C LEU A 166 -8.14 12.04 6.39
N VAL A 167 -8.97 12.86 7.05
CA VAL A 167 -9.92 13.78 6.39
C VAL A 167 -9.17 14.82 5.55
N THR A 168 -8.08 15.37 6.09
CA THR A 168 -7.29 16.36 5.37
C THR A 168 -6.37 15.75 4.33
N GLY A 169 -6.20 14.42 4.24
CA GLY A 169 -5.26 13.76 3.33
C GLY A 169 -3.78 13.99 3.67
N ALA A 170 -3.45 14.26 4.95
CA ALA A 170 -2.09 14.53 5.40
C ALA A 170 -1.16 13.33 5.18
N TYR A 171 -1.61 12.12 5.53
CA TYR A 171 -0.82 10.90 5.29
C TYR A 171 -0.53 10.71 3.80
N GLU A 172 -1.56 10.82 2.95
CA GLU A 172 -1.41 10.68 1.50
C GLU A 172 -0.38 11.67 0.93
N ARG A 173 -0.47 12.96 1.31
CA ARG A 173 0.50 13.97 0.86
C ARG A 173 1.92 13.62 1.30
N ALA A 174 2.11 13.12 2.52
CA ALA A 174 3.41 12.69 3.01
C ALA A 174 3.94 11.52 2.17
N MET A 175 3.13 10.48 1.97
CA MET A 175 3.49 9.30 1.17
C MET A 175 3.80 9.63 -0.30
N VAL A 176 3.02 10.52 -0.92
CA VAL A 176 3.28 11.04 -2.27
C VAL A 176 4.61 11.77 -2.34
N ARG A 177 4.91 12.62 -1.34
CA ARG A 177 6.18 13.36 -1.27
C ARG A 177 7.37 12.43 -1.18
N LEU A 178 7.31 11.41 -0.30
CA LEU A 178 8.36 10.39 -0.19
C LEU A 178 8.52 9.66 -1.53
N SER A 179 7.42 9.18 -2.11
CA SER A 179 7.41 8.37 -3.33
C SER A 179 7.93 9.09 -4.58
N ARG A 180 7.77 10.42 -4.65
CA ARG A 180 8.30 11.24 -5.75
C ARG A 180 9.83 11.32 -5.78
N ARG A 181 10.50 11.15 -4.64
CA ARG A 181 11.98 11.24 -4.54
C ARG A 181 12.70 9.96 -4.96
N LEU A 182 11.99 8.83 -4.97
CA LEU A 182 12.60 7.54 -5.25
C LEU A 182 12.62 7.26 -6.76
N GLU A 183 13.46 6.34 -7.20
CA GLU A 183 13.39 5.73 -8.53
C GLU A 183 13.51 4.21 -8.35
N LEU A 184 12.43 3.48 -8.65
CA LEU A 184 12.38 2.03 -8.39
C LEU A 184 13.13 1.20 -9.43
N VAL A 185 13.32 1.76 -10.62
CA VAL A 185 13.91 1.07 -11.77
C VAL A 185 15.12 1.83 -12.29
N SER A 186 16.07 1.11 -12.89
CA SER A 186 17.20 1.73 -13.61
C SER A 186 16.72 2.61 -14.76
N ALA A 187 17.58 3.55 -15.16
CA ALA A 187 17.40 4.35 -16.36
C ALA A 187 17.20 3.48 -17.62
N GLN A 188 17.88 2.34 -17.73
CA GLN A 188 17.73 1.40 -18.85
C GLN A 188 16.32 0.78 -18.88
N ARG A 189 15.87 0.24 -17.75
CA ARG A 189 14.52 -0.33 -17.63
C ARG A 189 13.43 0.73 -17.86
N LYS A 190 13.65 1.96 -17.39
CA LYS A 190 12.76 3.11 -17.64
C LYS A 190 12.64 3.45 -19.12
N ARG A 191 13.75 3.41 -19.88
CA ARG A 191 13.75 3.60 -21.35
C ARG A 191 12.99 2.51 -22.08
N LEU A 192 13.06 1.26 -21.60
CA LEU A 192 12.31 0.14 -22.15
C LEU A 192 10.79 0.27 -21.93
N ILE A 193 10.38 0.67 -20.72
CA ILE A 193 8.98 0.69 -20.30
C ILE A 193 8.21 1.89 -20.86
N ARG A 194 8.81 3.08 -20.87
CA ARG A 194 8.15 4.33 -21.30
C ARG A 194 7.36 4.24 -22.61
N PRO A 195 7.90 3.71 -23.73
CA PRO A 195 7.15 3.63 -24.98
C PRO A 195 5.95 2.66 -24.90
N LEU A 196 5.96 1.69 -23.98
CA LEU A 196 4.92 0.66 -23.87
C LEU A 196 3.69 1.17 -23.12
N ILE A 197 3.90 1.91 -22.02
CA ILE A 197 2.82 2.42 -21.16
C ILE A 197 2.29 3.79 -21.61
N ARG A 198 2.99 4.46 -22.54
CA ARG A 198 2.61 5.75 -23.16
C ARG A 198 2.30 6.90 -22.18
N THR A 199 2.82 6.80 -20.96
CA THR A 199 2.76 7.88 -19.95
C THR A 199 4.15 8.44 -19.66
N ARG A 200 4.21 9.73 -19.34
CA ARG A 200 5.44 10.44 -18.95
C ARG A 200 5.77 10.21 -17.47
N SER A 201 4.74 10.02 -16.64
CA SER A 201 4.82 9.79 -15.20
C SER A 201 4.92 8.31 -14.86
N TRP A 202 5.33 8.03 -13.63
CA TRP A 202 5.36 6.70 -13.04
C TRP A 202 4.32 6.63 -11.93
N PRO A 203 3.61 5.49 -11.75
CA PRO A 203 2.62 5.39 -10.69
C PRO A 203 3.23 5.68 -9.32
N LEU A 204 2.63 6.61 -8.58
CA LEU A 204 3.01 6.88 -7.19
C LEU A 204 2.28 5.95 -6.24
N ARG A 205 1.11 5.46 -6.67
CA ARG A 205 0.30 4.43 -6.01
C ARG A 205 -0.06 3.34 -7.00
N TRP A 206 0.04 2.10 -6.58
CA TRP A 206 -0.44 0.95 -7.33
C TRP A 206 -0.67 -0.24 -6.37
N THR A 207 -0.58 -1.46 -6.88
CA THR A 207 -0.68 -2.70 -6.12
C THR A 207 0.69 -3.38 -6.05
N TRP A 208 0.84 -4.36 -5.16
CA TRP A 208 2.06 -5.18 -5.09
C TRP A 208 2.39 -5.83 -6.43
N GLY A 209 1.38 -6.45 -7.07
CA GLY A 209 1.52 -7.06 -8.39
C GLY A 209 1.86 -6.06 -9.49
N GLY A 210 1.22 -4.88 -9.48
CA GLY A 210 1.51 -3.80 -10.42
C GLY A 210 2.96 -3.31 -10.35
N TYR A 211 3.47 -3.08 -9.15
CA TYR A 211 4.88 -2.70 -9.00
C TYR A 211 5.84 -3.83 -9.36
N ASN A 212 5.56 -5.08 -9.01
CA ASN A 212 6.39 -6.22 -9.46
C ASN A 212 6.40 -6.33 -10.99
N ALA A 213 5.25 -6.14 -11.63
CA ALA A 213 5.10 -6.14 -13.08
C ALA A 213 6.02 -5.09 -13.73
N LEU A 214 6.10 -3.90 -13.15
CA LEU A 214 7.02 -2.87 -13.64
C LEU A 214 8.47 -3.09 -13.25
N CYS A 215 8.76 -3.53 -12.03
CA CYS A 215 10.10 -3.43 -11.46
C CYS A 215 10.92 -4.71 -11.64
N LEU A 216 10.28 -5.88 -11.59
CA LEU A 216 10.98 -7.15 -11.37
C LEU A 216 10.75 -8.20 -12.45
N THR A 217 9.78 -8.01 -13.34
CA THR A 217 9.57 -8.92 -14.47
C THR A 217 10.77 -8.96 -15.43
N PRO A 218 11.06 -10.10 -16.07
CA PRO A 218 12.10 -10.20 -17.08
C PRO A 218 11.92 -9.23 -18.25
N VAL A 219 13.01 -8.92 -18.95
CA VAL A 219 12.98 -7.99 -20.10
C VAL A 219 12.05 -8.51 -21.20
N GLU A 220 12.06 -9.82 -21.43
CA GLU A 220 11.23 -10.51 -22.41
C GLU A 220 9.75 -10.34 -22.09
N TRP A 221 9.39 -10.50 -20.80
CA TRP A 221 8.03 -10.27 -20.34
C TRP A 221 7.61 -8.81 -20.55
N VAL A 222 8.49 -7.85 -20.24
CA VAL A 222 8.22 -6.43 -20.45
C VAL A 222 7.95 -6.14 -21.92
N THR A 223 8.78 -6.64 -22.83
CA THR A 223 8.63 -6.40 -24.27
C THR A 223 7.36 -7.01 -24.84
N GLU A 224 6.97 -8.19 -24.38
CA GLU A 224 5.86 -8.95 -24.97
C GLU A 224 4.50 -8.65 -24.33
N LYS A 225 4.46 -8.44 -23.01
CA LYS A 225 3.22 -8.50 -22.22
C LYS A 225 2.84 -7.20 -21.53
N LEU A 226 3.81 -6.32 -21.23
CA LEU A 226 3.56 -5.14 -20.40
C LEU A 226 2.49 -4.22 -20.99
N GLN A 227 2.49 -4.00 -22.31
CA GLN A 227 1.51 -3.09 -22.91
C GLN A 227 0.06 -3.60 -22.71
N LYS A 228 -0.18 -4.91 -22.89
CA LYS A 228 -1.50 -5.50 -22.68
C LYS A 228 -1.88 -5.50 -21.21
N TYR A 229 -0.92 -5.80 -20.34
CA TYR A 229 -1.08 -5.72 -18.88
C TYR A 229 -1.49 -4.31 -18.45
N TRP A 230 -0.72 -3.29 -18.88
CA TRP A 230 -0.96 -1.88 -18.57
C TRP A 230 -2.36 -1.41 -18.98
N ARG A 231 -2.81 -1.77 -20.19
CA ARG A 231 -4.17 -1.41 -20.66
C ARG A 231 -5.31 -2.02 -19.85
N ARG A 232 -5.04 -3.08 -19.10
CA ARG A 232 -6.03 -3.77 -18.24
C ARG A 232 -5.92 -3.35 -16.77
N SER A 233 -4.85 -2.66 -16.40
CA SER A 233 -4.67 -2.16 -15.04
C SER A 233 -5.70 -1.09 -14.73
N GLN A 234 -6.38 -1.23 -13.59
CA GLN A 234 -7.42 -0.31 -13.13
C GLN A 234 -7.07 0.37 -11.79
N LEU A 235 -5.98 -0.08 -11.15
CA LEU A 235 -5.63 0.29 -9.77
C LEU A 235 -4.35 1.15 -9.70
N ASN A 236 -3.97 1.83 -10.78
CA ASN A 236 -2.86 2.77 -10.74
C ASN A 236 -3.36 4.23 -10.79
N ASP A 237 -2.53 5.18 -10.37
CA ASP A 237 -2.91 6.58 -10.25
C ASP A 237 -2.59 7.45 -11.48
N LEU A 238 -2.51 6.85 -12.68
CA LEU A 238 -2.20 7.52 -13.95
C LEU A 238 -3.31 7.44 -15.00
#